data_AF-A0A0L6W8H2-F1
#
_entry.id   AF-A0A0L6W8H2-F1
#
_cell.length_a   1.000
_cell.length_b   1.000
_cell.length_c   1.000
_cell.angle_alpha   90.00
_cell.angle_beta   90.00
_cell.angle_gamma   90.00
#
_symmetry.space_group_name_H-M   'P 1'
#
loop_
_entity.id
_entity.type
_entity.pdbx_description
1 polymer ?
#
loop_
_entity_poly.entity_id
_entity_poly.type
_entity_poly.pdbx_seq_one_letter_code
_entity_poly.pdbx_strand_id
1 'polypeptide(L)'
;MAAFEAVQEGIWLRMVMSALGQGNDKVTTILCDNNSVINLSEDPLLHSRVKHVDIKYHFLQEQVTLNKIALRYINTKDNVADVFTKALPSPQFI
;
A
#
# COMPACT_ATOMS: atom_id res chain seq x y z
N MET A 1 -6.52 -3.67 -5.00
CA MET A 1 -5.84 -3.96 -3.71
C MET A 1 -5.36 -2.61 -3.23
N ALA A 2 -5.99 -2.08 -2.18
CA ALA A 2 -5.81 -0.69 -1.77
C ALA A 2 -4.32 -0.32 -1.56
N ALA A 3 -3.53 -1.22 -0.96
CA ALA A 3 -2.10 -1.00 -0.76
C ALA A 3 -1.30 -0.82 -2.06
N PHE A 4 -1.65 -1.56 -3.12
CA PHE A 4 -0.99 -1.42 -4.43
C PHE A 4 -1.32 -0.07 -5.08
N GLU A 5 -2.59 0.32 -5.07
CA GLU A 5 -3.04 1.61 -5.60
C GLU A 5 -2.38 2.77 -4.83
N ALA A 6 -2.36 2.70 -3.49
CA ALA A 6 -1.70 3.70 -2.65
C ALA A 6 -0.18 3.82 -2.92
N VAL A 7 0.52 2.70 -3.18
CA VAL A 7 1.95 2.72 -3.52
C VAL A 7 2.20 3.32 -4.90
N GLN A 8 1.37 2.99 -5.90
CA GLN A 8 1.47 3.59 -7.22
C GLN A 8 1.28 5.11 -7.16
N GLU A 9 0.23 5.57 -6.47
CA GLU A 9 -0.05 6.99 -6.30
C GLU A 9 1.04 7.70 -5.49
N GLY A 10 1.53 7.07 -4.40
CA GLY A 10 2.62 7.64 -3.59
C GLY A 10 3.92 7.82 -4.37
N ILE A 11 4.25 6.87 -5.24
CA ILE A 11 5.42 6.98 -6.13
C ILE A 11 5.21 8.09 -7.16
N TRP A 12 4.02 8.14 -7.78
CA TRP A 12 3.69 9.20 -8.73
C TRP A 12 3.78 10.59 -8.10
N LEU A 13 3.20 10.77 -6.90
CA LEU A 13 3.30 12.01 -6.14
C LEU A 13 4.77 12.39 -5.86
N ARG A 14 5.62 11.42 -5.51
CA ARG A 14 7.06 11.69 -5.35
C ARG A 14 7.70 12.17 -6.64
N MET A 15 7.37 11.57 -7.79
CA MET A 15 7.89 12.02 -9.08
C MET A 15 7.47 13.46 -9.38
N VAL A 16 6.20 13.79 -9.12
CA VAL A 16 5.68 15.16 -9.28
C VAL A 16 6.40 16.14 -8.34
N MET A 17 6.54 15.80 -7.07
CA MET A 17 7.26 16.66 -6.11
C MET A 17 8.72 16.86 -6.51
N SER A 18 9.39 15.82 -7.01
CA SER A 18 10.76 15.91 -7.53
C SER A 18 10.85 16.85 -8.74
N ALA A 19 9.92 16.74 -9.68
CA ALA A 19 9.85 17.63 -10.84
C ALA A 19 9.61 19.11 -10.45
N LEU A 20 8.93 19.35 -9.31
CA LEU A 20 8.73 20.69 -8.75
C LEU A 20 9.92 21.18 -7.89
N GLY A 21 11.02 20.44 -7.82
CA GLY A 21 12.19 20.77 -7.00
C GLY A 21 11.99 20.56 -5.50
N GLN A 22 10.90 19.89 -5.10
CA GLN A 22 10.57 19.54 -3.71
C GLN A 22 10.75 18.03 -3.45
N GLY A 23 11.62 17.39 -4.22
CA GLY A 23 11.93 15.97 -4.07
C GLY A 23 12.53 15.67 -2.70
N ASN A 24 12.18 14.51 -2.15
CA ASN A 24 12.73 14.02 -0.90
C ASN A 24 13.18 12.56 -1.09
N ASP A 25 14.44 12.28 -0.73
CA ASP A 25 15.02 10.94 -0.82
C ASP A 25 14.61 10.01 0.33
N LYS A 26 13.89 10.53 1.34
CA LYS A 26 13.36 9.70 2.41
C LYS A 26 12.35 8.67 1.88
N VAL A 27 12.42 7.47 2.44
CA VAL A 27 11.46 6.38 2.21
C VAL A 27 10.04 6.86 2.52
N THR A 28 9.06 6.56 1.67
CA THR A 28 7.65 6.89 1.92
C THR A 28 7.02 5.76 2.70
N THR A 29 6.62 6.02 3.94
CA THR A 29 5.88 5.04 4.73
C THR A 29 4.41 5.05 4.35
N ILE A 30 3.87 3.89 4.01
CA ILE A 30 2.44 3.67 3.75
C ILE A 30 1.90 2.73 4.81
N LEU A 31 0.82 3.15 5.46
CA LEU A 31 0.16 2.39 6.51
C LEU A 31 -0.87 1.45 5.88
N CYS A 32 -0.84 0.18 6.27
CA CYS A 32 -1.73 -0.86 5.77
C CYS A 32 -2.18 -1.75 6.92
N ASP A 33 -3.46 -2.10 6.99
CA ASP A 33 -4.01 -3.00 8.00
C ASP A 33 -3.95 -4.48 7.58
N ASN A 34 -3.60 -4.75 6.32
CA ASN A 34 -3.48 -6.09 5.78
C ASN A 34 -2.07 -6.66 5.98
N ASN A 35 -1.88 -7.40 7.07
CA ASN A 35 -0.62 -8.09 7.38
C ASN A 35 -0.17 -9.07 6.29
N SER A 36 -1.08 -9.69 5.55
CA SER A 36 -0.69 -10.60 4.46
C SER A 36 0.05 -9.84 3.35
N VAL A 37 -0.36 -8.60 3.06
CA VAL A 37 0.31 -7.75 2.06
C VAL A 37 1.67 -7.29 2.55
N ILE A 38 1.77 -6.90 3.83
CA ILE A 38 3.04 -6.49 4.45
C ILE A 38 4.04 -7.65 4.39
N ASN A 39 3.66 -8.82 4.92
CA ASN A 39 4.53 -9.98 4.97
C ASN A 39 4.98 -10.44 3.57
N LEU A 40 4.07 -10.44 2.59
CA LEU A 40 4.42 -10.85 1.21
C LEU A 40 5.29 -9.81 0.48
N SER A 41 5.25 -8.54 0.89
CA SER A 41 6.18 -7.52 0.39
C SER A 41 7.58 -7.63 0.99
N GLU A 42 7.71 -8.20 2.20
CA GLU A 42 8.98 -8.35 2.92
C GLU A 42 9.64 -9.72 2.67
N ASP A 43 8.87 -10.80 2.51
CA ASP A 43 9.40 -12.16 2.30
C ASP A 43 8.72 -12.89 1.10
N PRO A 44 9.45 -13.12 0.00
CA PRO A 44 8.93 -13.81 -1.19
C PRO A 44 8.64 -15.30 -1.00
N LEU A 45 9.18 -15.95 0.03
CA LEU A 45 9.10 -17.42 0.18
C LEU A 45 7.72 -17.92 0.61
N LEU A 46 6.81 -17.02 0.96
CA LEU A 46 5.59 -17.39 1.64
C LEU A 46 4.54 -18.04 0.71
N HIS A 47 4.19 -17.53 -0.49
CA HIS A 47 3.00 -18.04 -1.19
C HIS A 47 3.03 -17.92 -2.73
N SER A 48 3.40 -18.99 -3.44
CA SER A 48 3.58 -19.04 -4.92
C SER A 48 2.30 -19.30 -5.76
N ARG A 49 1.09 -19.05 -5.26
CA ARG A 49 -0.13 -19.68 -5.82
C ARG A 49 -1.22 -18.78 -6.41
N VAL A 50 -0.99 -17.49 -6.69
CA VAL A 50 -2.05 -16.66 -7.31
C VAL A 50 -1.51 -15.70 -8.37
N LYS A 51 -1.51 -16.11 -9.65
CA LYS A 51 -0.91 -15.38 -10.79
C LYS A 51 -1.28 -13.89 -10.95
N HIS A 52 -2.51 -13.46 -10.63
CA HIS A 52 -2.93 -12.04 -10.73
C HIS A 52 -2.61 -11.22 -9.48
N VAL A 53 -2.44 -11.89 -8.34
CA VAL A 53 -1.92 -11.31 -7.10
C VAL A 53 -0.42 -11.13 -7.29
N ASP A 54 0.29 -12.13 -7.83
CA ASP A 54 1.75 -12.11 -8.00
C ASP A 54 2.28 -10.79 -8.60
N ILE A 55 1.69 -10.25 -9.68
CA ILE A 55 2.19 -9.00 -10.30
C ILE A 55 2.11 -7.80 -9.35
N LYS A 56 0.98 -7.60 -8.66
CA LYS A 56 0.81 -6.45 -7.75
C LYS A 56 1.74 -6.56 -6.55
N TYR A 57 1.99 -7.78 -6.08
CA TYR A 57 2.85 -8.03 -4.94
C TYR A 57 4.33 -7.97 -5.31
N HIS A 58 4.73 -8.49 -6.47
CA HIS A 58 6.08 -8.30 -7.01
C HIS A 58 6.40 -6.82 -7.18
N PHE A 59 5.44 -6.03 -7.67
CA PHE A 59 5.61 -4.59 -7.73
C PHE A 59 5.82 -4.00 -6.33
N LEU A 60 4.97 -4.30 -5.34
CA LEU A 60 5.15 -3.82 -3.97
C LEU A 60 6.52 -4.20 -3.41
N GLN A 61 6.90 -5.47 -3.54
CA GLN A 61 8.18 -5.99 -3.11
C GLN A 61 9.36 -5.28 -3.77
N GLU A 62 9.30 -5.03 -5.08
CA GLU A 62 10.32 -4.28 -5.79
C GLU A 62 10.47 -2.87 -5.20
N GLN A 63 9.35 -2.17 -4.95
CA GLN A 63 9.40 -0.81 -4.40
C GLN A 63 9.92 -0.77 -2.95
N VAL A 64 9.61 -1.80 -2.14
CA VAL A 64 10.18 -1.97 -0.79
C VAL A 64 11.68 -2.25 -0.87
N THR A 65 12.09 -3.18 -1.74
CA THR A 65 13.50 -3.56 -1.95
C THR A 65 14.35 -2.38 -2.44
N LEU A 66 13.78 -1.54 -3.32
CA LEU A 66 14.41 -0.31 -3.79
C LEU A 66 14.45 0.81 -2.74
N ASN A 67 13.96 0.58 -1.51
CA ASN A 67 13.81 1.59 -0.46
C ASN A 67 13.02 2.84 -0.93
N LYS A 68 12.12 2.68 -1.90
CA LYS A 68 11.24 3.79 -2.31
C LYS A 68 10.10 3.92 -1.32
N ILE A 69 9.53 2.80 -0.88
CA ILE A 69 8.42 2.76 0.06
C ILE A 69 8.68 1.79 1.21
N ALA A 70 8.01 1.99 2.33
CA ALA A 70 7.95 1.04 3.44
C ALA A 70 6.50 0.81 3.83
N LEU A 71 6.06 -0.45 3.87
CA LEU A 71 4.75 -0.80 4.39
C LEU A 71 4.83 -1.01 5.89
N ARG A 72 3.90 -0.41 6.63
CA ARG A 72 3.81 -0.55 8.09
C ARG A 72 2.39 -0.88 8.50
N TYR A 73 2.28 -1.75 9.50
CA TYR A 73 0.99 -2.15 10.02
C TYR A 73 0.30 -0.98 10.73
N ILE A 74 -1.00 -0.83 10.49
CA ILE A 74 -1.92 -0.02 11.28
C ILE A 74 -3.14 -0.87 11.66
N ASN A 75 -3.70 -0.65 12.85
CA ASN A 75 -4.94 -1.33 13.21
C ASN A 75 -6.09 -0.86 12.30
N THR A 76 -6.95 -1.77 11.85
CA THR A 76 -8.15 -1.44 11.04
C THR A 76 -9.02 -0.35 11.69
N LYS A 77 -9.09 -0.30 13.03
CA LYS A 77 -9.85 0.75 13.75
C LYS A 77 -9.19 2.14 13.67
N ASP A 78 -7.88 2.18 13.51
CA ASP A 78 -7.09 3.40 13.40
C ASP A 78 -6.84 3.80 11.94
N ASN A 79 -7.16 2.91 10.99
CA ASN A 79 -7.01 3.16 9.56
C ASN A 79 -8.13 4.08 9.04
N VAL A 80 -7.92 5.39 9.08
CA VAL A 80 -8.88 6.39 8.59
C VAL A 80 -9.25 6.17 7.11
N ALA A 81 -8.37 5.56 6.32
CA ALA A 81 -8.63 5.26 4.91
C ALA A 81 -9.77 4.24 4.71
N ASP A 82 -10.09 3.42 5.73
CA ASP A 82 -11.18 2.44 5.65
C ASP A 82 -12.53 3.09 5.38
N VAL A 83 -12.76 4.30 5.90
CA VAL A 83 -14.01 5.05 5.67
C VAL A 83 -14.22 5.34 4.19
N PHE A 84 -13.14 5.51 3.42
CA PHE A 84 -13.21 5.79 1.98
C PHE A 84 -13.29 4.52 1.12
N THR A 85 -13.03 3.34 1.69
CA THR A 85 -13.00 2.07 0.93
C THR A 85 -14.16 1.14 1.28
N LYS A 86 -14.81 1.32 2.43
CA LYS A 86 -15.99 0.56 2.84
C LYS A 86 -17.28 1.22 2.35
N ALA A 87 -18.23 0.40 1.94
CA ALA A 87 -19.58 0.87 1.70
C ALA A 87 -20.17 1.44 3.00
N LEU A 88 -20.91 2.54 2.89
CA LEU A 88 -21.68 3.06 4.01
C LEU A 88 -22.67 1.99 4.47
N PRO A 89 -22.88 1.84 5.79
CA PRO A 89 -23.89 0.92 6.28
C PRO A 89 -25.25 1.27 5.68
N SER A 90 -25.99 0.23 5.27
CA SER A 90 -27.36 0.40 4.78
C SER A 90 -28.19 1.16 5.82
N PRO A 91 -29.06 2.10 5.41
CA PRO A 91 -29.97 2.75 6.35
C PRO A 91 -30.77 1.66 7.07
N GLN A 92 -30.63 1.62 8.39
CA GLN A 92 -31.38 0.74 9.25
C GLN A 92 -32.73 1.43 9.49
N PHE A 93 -33.70 1.14 8.62
CA PHE A 93 -35.07 1.60 8.83
C PHE A 93 -35.61 0.87 10.07
N ILE A 94 -35.96 1.65 11.09
CA ILE A 94 -36.72 1.20 12.27
C ILE A 94 -38.20 1.36 11.95
#